data_AF-A0A2P1QX06-F1
#
_entry.id   AF-A0A2P1QX06-F1
#
_cell.length_a   1.000
_cell.length_b   1.000
_cell.length_c   1.000
_cell.angle_alpha   90.00
_cell.angle_beta   90.00
_cell.angle_gamma   90.00
#
_symmetry.space_group_name_H-M   'P 1'
#
loop_
_entity.id
_entity.type
_entity.pdbx_description
1 polymer ?
#
loop_
_entity_poly.entity_id
_entity_poly.type
_entity_poly.pdbx_seq_one_letter_code
_entity_poly.pdbx_strand_id
1 'polypeptide(L)'
;MLTRKELITQSAALLAFASAGSLLAKESDQKHSKSKRSEKYLSQKVDRKTLEAASKCILNSEICLTHCDESLSSGDTMLANCLKTVKDTLVLCKAFVSLGSSHSPFAKEIAATCIKACEICEKECRTHESHDEICKNCADSCRECIVELKKVV
;
A
#
# COMPACT_ATOMS: atom_id res chain seq x y z
N MET A 1 -43.27 1.20 -3.79
CA MET A 1 -42.13 2.14 -3.72
C MET A 1 -42.27 2.93 -2.43
N LEU A 2 -41.49 2.60 -1.40
CA LEU A 2 -41.47 3.39 -0.16
C LEU A 2 -40.58 4.62 -0.38
N THR A 3 -41.06 5.79 0.01
CA THR A 3 -40.36 7.06 -0.19
C THR A 3 -39.44 7.38 0.98
N ARG A 4 -38.33 8.09 0.69
CA ARG A 4 -37.23 8.44 1.62
C ARG A 4 -37.65 9.10 2.93
N LYS A 5 -38.91 9.56 3.06
CA LYS A 5 -39.43 10.25 4.24
C LYS A 5 -39.86 9.31 5.37
N GLU A 6 -40.22 8.07 5.08
CA GLU A 6 -40.61 7.09 6.12
C GLU A 6 -39.41 6.41 6.81
N LEU A 7 -38.21 6.52 6.24
CA LEU A 7 -37.01 5.92 6.82
C LEU A 7 -36.40 6.76 7.97
N ILE A 8 -36.81 8.02 8.12
CA ILE A 8 -36.22 8.97 9.08
C ILE A 8 -36.99 9.00 10.42
N THR A 9 -38.15 8.33 10.52
CA THR A 9 -39.06 8.42 11.68
C THR A 9 -39.00 7.24 12.65
N GLN A 10 -38.09 6.27 12.49
CA GLN A 10 -38.03 5.06 13.33
C GLN A 10 -36.81 4.93 14.26
N SER A 11 -36.01 5.99 14.45
CA SER A 11 -34.92 6.00 15.43
C SER A 11 -35.37 6.56 16.79
N ALA A 12 -36.29 5.83 17.45
CA ALA A 12 -36.64 6.06 18.85
C ALA A 12 -36.88 4.73 19.58
N ALA A 13 -35.79 4.00 19.83
CA ALA A 13 -35.76 2.97 20.86
C ALA A 13 -34.54 3.23 21.75
N LEU A 14 -34.78 4.02 22.80
CA LEU A 14 -33.91 4.19 23.95
C LEU A 14 -33.75 2.84 24.65
N LEU A 15 -32.55 2.24 24.60
CA LEU A 15 -32.16 1.20 25.54
C LEU A 15 -31.29 1.83 26.62
N ALA A 16 -31.93 2.20 27.73
CA ALA A 16 -31.27 2.49 28.98
C ALA A 16 -30.77 1.17 29.59
N PHE A 17 -29.45 0.95 29.58
CA PHE A 17 -28.80 0.00 30.46
C PHE A 17 -28.01 0.77 31.51
N ALA A 18 -28.62 0.92 32.68
CA ALA A 18 -27.93 1.29 33.91
C ALA A 18 -27.78 0.03 34.77
N SER A 19 -26.54 -0.42 35.01
CA SER A 19 -26.14 -0.99 36.29
C SER A 19 -24.65 -1.32 36.30
N ALA A 20 -24.01 -0.90 37.39
CA ALA A 20 -22.59 -0.95 37.68
C ALA A 20 -21.95 -2.34 37.54
N GLY A 21 -20.73 -2.35 37.03
CA GLY A 21 -19.83 -3.49 37.04
C GLY A 21 -18.39 -3.01 37.18
N SER A 22 -18.05 -2.41 38.33
CA SER A 22 -16.66 -2.31 38.77
C SER A 22 -16.18 -3.72 39.15
N LEU A 23 -15.88 -4.55 38.15
CA LEU A 23 -15.16 -5.80 38.34
C LEU A 23 -13.71 -5.54 37.98
N LEU A 24 -12.96 -5.19 39.02
CA LEU A 24 -11.52 -5.38 39.20
C LEU A 24 -10.82 -5.97 37.98
N ALA A 25 -10.10 -5.13 37.24
CA ALA A 25 -9.00 -5.56 36.40
C ALA A 25 -7.94 -6.19 37.33
N LYS A 26 -8.08 -7.49 37.59
CA LYS A 26 -7.02 -8.29 38.18
C LYS A 26 -5.97 -8.44 37.08
N GLU A 27 -4.91 -7.68 37.23
CA GLU A 27 -3.67 -7.79 36.47
C GLU A 27 -3.21 -9.26 36.54
N SER A 28 -3.53 -10.03 35.50
CA SER A 28 -2.97 -11.34 35.31
C SER A 28 -1.60 -11.15 34.68
N ASP A 29 -0.55 -11.34 35.48
CA ASP A 29 0.83 -11.57 35.06
C ASP A 29 0.87 -12.62 33.95
N GLN A 30 0.74 -12.20 32.69
CA GLN A 30 0.98 -13.06 31.55
C GLN A 30 2.49 -13.16 31.35
N LYS A 31 3.10 -14.11 32.06
CA LYS A 31 4.42 -14.61 31.71
C LYS A 31 4.35 -15.20 30.31
N HIS A 32 4.77 -14.42 29.31
CA HIS A 32 4.98 -14.89 27.95
C HIS A 32 6.05 -16.00 27.96
N SER A 33 5.60 -17.25 28.00
CA SER A 33 6.43 -18.42 27.80
C SER A 33 7.01 -18.37 26.39
N LYS A 34 8.33 -18.24 26.28
CA LYS A 34 9.06 -18.30 25.01
C LYS A 34 9.00 -19.74 24.49
N SER A 35 8.00 -20.03 23.66
CA SER A 35 7.97 -21.23 22.84
C SER A 35 9.14 -21.16 21.83
N LYS A 36 10.09 -22.09 21.94
CA LYS A 36 11.12 -22.34 20.93
C LYS A 36 10.44 -22.92 19.69
N ARG A 37 10.13 -22.09 18.69
CA ARG A 37 9.64 -22.52 17.38
C ARG A 37 10.81 -22.65 16.40
N SER A 38 10.80 -23.78 15.70
CA SER A 38 11.79 -24.27 14.72
C SER A 38 12.56 -23.22 13.92
N GLU A 39 13.88 -23.29 14.01
CA GLU A 39 14.85 -22.66 13.13
C GLU A 39 14.76 -23.22 11.70
N LYS A 40 14.01 -22.57 10.80
CA LYS A 40 14.32 -22.54 9.34
C LYS A 40 13.54 -21.47 8.57
N TYR A 41 13.23 -20.34 9.19
CA TYR A 41 12.52 -19.25 8.53
C TYR A 41 13.11 -17.93 9.01
N LEU A 42 14.39 -17.72 8.71
CA LEU A 42 15.05 -16.45 8.98
C LEU A 42 14.57 -15.45 7.91
N SER A 43 13.33 -14.98 8.03
CA SER A 43 12.84 -13.83 7.27
C SER A 43 13.77 -12.67 7.59
N GLN A 44 14.57 -12.24 6.61
CA GLN A 44 15.35 -11.02 6.73
C GLN A 44 14.38 -9.87 7.01
N LYS A 45 14.54 -9.23 8.17
CA LYS A 45 13.64 -8.16 8.61
C LYS A 45 13.77 -7.00 7.62
N VAL A 46 12.70 -6.70 6.88
CA VAL A 46 12.64 -5.50 6.05
C VAL A 46 12.72 -4.27 6.95
N ASP A 47 13.64 -3.36 6.66
CA ASP A 47 13.81 -2.15 7.46
C ASP A 47 12.74 -1.09 7.14
N ARG A 48 12.59 -0.11 8.05
CA ARG A 48 11.60 0.97 7.89
C ARG A 48 11.85 1.78 6.62
N LYS A 49 13.11 2.03 6.28
CA LYS A 49 13.49 2.86 5.12
C LYS A 49 13.01 2.25 3.81
N THR A 50 13.13 0.93 3.68
CA THR A 50 12.66 0.18 2.51
C THR A 50 11.14 0.24 2.38
N LEU A 51 10.43 0.11 3.49
CA LEU A 51 8.96 0.25 3.51
C LEU A 51 8.52 1.67 3.16
N GLU A 52 9.24 2.69 3.63
CA GLU A 52 8.98 4.10 3.33
C GLU A 52 9.22 4.43 1.85
N ALA A 53 10.30 3.92 1.25
CA ALA A 53 10.55 4.11 -0.18
C ALA A 53 9.46 3.49 -1.05
N ALA A 54 9.02 2.27 -0.73
CA ALA A 54 7.88 1.65 -1.41
C ALA A 54 6.57 2.40 -1.17
N SER A 55 6.33 2.91 0.05
CA SER A 55 5.13 3.70 0.38
C SER A 55 5.10 5.05 -0.35
N LYS A 56 6.25 5.70 -0.51
CA LYS A 56 6.39 6.90 -1.33
C LYS A 56 6.12 6.62 -2.81
N CYS A 57 6.61 5.48 -3.31
CA CYS A 57 6.31 5.03 -4.67
C CYS A 57 4.80 4.77 -4.87
N ILE A 58 4.11 4.19 -3.88
CA ILE A 58 2.63 4.04 -3.89
C ILE A 58 1.96 5.39 -4.07
N LEU A 59 2.27 6.38 -3.23
CA LEU A 59 1.63 7.69 -3.28
C LEU A 59 1.82 8.36 -4.64
N ASN A 60 3.05 8.40 -5.16
CA ASN A 60 3.31 9.01 -6.47
C ASN A 60 2.72 8.21 -7.63
N SER A 61 2.62 6.88 -7.50
CA SER A 61 1.93 6.04 -8.48
C SER A 61 0.42 6.30 -8.50
N GLU A 62 -0.23 6.53 -7.35
CA GLU A 62 -1.66 6.87 -7.30
C GLU A 62 -1.96 8.22 -7.99
N ILE A 63 -1.11 9.21 -7.74
CA ILE A 63 -1.22 10.53 -8.37
C ILE A 63 -0.99 10.40 -9.88
N CYS A 64 0.06 9.69 -10.29
CA CYS A 64 0.38 9.48 -11.71
C CYS A 64 -0.69 8.68 -12.44
N LEU A 65 -1.27 7.66 -11.79
CA LEU A 65 -2.38 6.88 -12.35
C LEU A 65 -3.59 7.77 -12.64
N THR A 66 -3.94 8.65 -11.70
CA THR A 66 -5.06 9.59 -11.85
C THR A 66 -4.81 10.56 -12.99
N HIS A 67 -3.61 11.13 -13.06
CA HIS A 67 -3.20 12.01 -14.15
C HIS A 67 -3.30 11.33 -15.53
N CYS A 68 -2.84 10.08 -15.63
CA CYS A 68 -2.93 9.31 -16.87
C CYS A 68 -4.40 9.04 -17.25
N ASP A 69 -5.24 8.69 -16.28
CA ASP A 69 -6.67 8.40 -16.50
C ASP A 69 -7.45 9.63 -16.97
N GLU A 70 -7.18 10.80 -16.37
CA GLU A 70 -7.75 12.09 -16.77
C GLU A 70 -7.35 12.47 -18.20
N SER A 71 -6.07 12.27 -18.56
CA SER A 71 -5.56 12.55 -19.90
C SER A 71 -6.23 11.67 -20.95
N LEU A 72 -6.34 10.36 -20.68
CA LEU A 72 -7.03 9.40 -21.56
C LEU A 72 -8.53 9.73 -21.70
N SER A 73 -9.17 10.14 -20.60
CA SER A 73 -10.59 10.53 -20.60
C SER A 73 -10.85 11.80 -21.43
N SER A 74 -9.84 12.66 -21.62
CA SER A 74 -9.91 13.83 -22.50
C SER A 74 -9.68 13.50 -23.99
N GLY A 75 -9.32 12.25 -24.30
CA GLY A 75 -9.04 11.78 -25.67
C GLY A 75 -7.55 11.75 -26.04
N ASP A 76 -6.65 12.20 -25.15
CA ASP A 76 -5.20 12.09 -25.35
C ASP A 76 -4.69 10.70 -24.98
N THR A 77 -4.24 9.94 -25.98
CA THR A 77 -3.78 8.56 -25.81
C THR A 77 -2.29 8.42 -25.45
N MET A 78 -1.53 9.52 -25.35
CA MET A 78 -0.07 9.46 -25.16
C MET A 78 0.35 8.75 -23.86
N LEU A 79 -0.50 8.77 -22.82
CA LEU A 79 -0.21 8.16 -21.52
C LEU A 79 -0.76 6.73 -21.35
N ALA A 80 -1.25 6.09 -22.43
CA ALA A 80 -1.87 4.77 -22.34
C ALA A 80 -0.91 3.67 -21.80
N ASN A 81 0.37 3.74 -22.16
CA ASN A 81 1.38 2.79 -21.66
C ASN A 81 1.79 3.15 -20.22
N CYS A 82 1.99 4.43 -19.93
CA CYS A 82 2.25 4.94 -18.58
C CYS A 82 1.19 4.46 -17.59
N LEU A 83 -0.11 4.60 -17.91
CA LEU A 83 -1.21 4.12 -17.07
C LEU A 83 -1.05 2.63 -16.71
N LYS A 84 -0.72 1.78 -17.71
CA LYS A 84 -0.58 0.33 -17.51
C LYS A 84 0.58 0.02 -16.56
N THR A 85 1.74 0.62 -16.77
CA THR A 85 2.95 0.34 -15.97
C THR A 85 2.84 0.90 -14.56
N VAL A 86 2.20 2.07 -14.39
CA VAL A 86 1.93 2.68 -13.09
C VAL A 86 0.93 1.83 -12.29
N LYS A 87 -0.10 1.28 -12.95
CA LYS A 87 -1.07 0.39 -12.30
C LYS A 87 -0.42 -0.87 -11.72
N ASP A 88 0.45 -1.52 -12.50
CA ASP A 88 1.17 -2.72 -12.05
C ASP A 88 2.11 -2.39 -10.88
N THR A 89 2.86 -1.29 -10.99
CA THR A 89 3.76 -0.80 -9.94
C THR A 89 3.01 -0.51 -8.65
N LEU A 90 1.87 0.20 -8.73
CA LEU A 90 1.05 0.53 -7.59
C LEU A 90 0.61 -0.72 -6.80
N VAL A 91 0.13 -1.75 -7.49
CA VAL A 91 -0.31 -3.00 -6.87
C VAL A 91 0.86 -3.75 -6.22
N LEU A 92 2.00 -3.83 -6.91
CA LEU A 92 3.16 -4.58 -6.43
C LEU A 92 3.84 -3.88 -5.24
N CYS A 93 3.95 -2.55 -5.25
CA CYS A 93 4.46 -1.79 -4.11
C CYS A 93 3.55 -1.97 -2.88
N LYS A 94 2.22 -1.92 -3.06
CA LYS A 94 1.24 -2.19 -1.97
C LYS A 94 1.40 -3.59 -1.39
N ALA A 95 1.54 -4.60 -2.25
CA ALA A 95 1.77 -5.97 -1.83
C ALA A 95 3.09 -6.12 -1.04
N PHE A 96 4.17 -5.50 -1.53
CA PHE A 96 5.44 -5.49 -0.82
C PHE A 96 5.36 -4.82 0.55
N VAL A 97 4.73 -3.64 0.68
CA VAL A 97 4.61 -2.95 1.98
C VAL A 97 3.84 -3.83 2.99
N SER A 98 2.76 -4.49 2.56
CA SER A 98 1.99 -5.40 3.42
C SER A 98 2.79 -6.63 3.85
N LEU A 99 3.47 -7.30 2.92
CA LEU A 99 4.25 -8.51 3.20
C LEU A 99 5.55 -8.21 3.97
N GLY A 100 6.24 -7.14 3.63
CA GLY A 100 7.48 -6.71 4.28
C GLY A 100 7.24 -6.27 5.73
N SER A 101 6.18 -5.50 5.99
CA SER A 101 5.84 -5.03 7.34
C SER A 101 5.38 -6.15 8.28
N SER A 102 4.77 -7.20 7.73
CA SER A 102 4.37 -8.40 8.48
C SER A 102 5.48 -9.44 8.63
N HIS A 103 6.67 -9.18 8.11
CA HIS A 103 7.81 -10.12 8.08
C HIS A 103 7.42 -11.46 7.43
N SER A 104 6.59 -11.37 6.37
CA SER A 104 6.20 -12.52 5.57
C SER A 104 7.42 -13.11 4.85
N PRO A 105 7.54 -14.44 4.75
CA PRO A 105 8.58 -15.05 3.90
C PRO A 105 8.53 -14.59 2.45
N PHE A 106 7.33 -14.26 1.96
CA PHE A 106 7.11 -13.89 0.56
C PHE A 106 7.58 -12.47 0.25
N ALA A 107 8.09 -11.73 1.25
CA ALA A 107 8.57 -10.36 1.08
C ALA A 107 9.73 -10.28 0.07
N LYS A 108 10.58 -11.31 0.00
CA LYS A 108 11.70 -11.35 -0.95
C LYS A 108 11.23 -11.57 -2.39
N GLU A 109 10.33 -12.52 -2.59
CA GLU A 109 9.77 -12.87 -3.91
C GLU A 109 8.94 -11.72 -4.48
N ILE A 110 8.11 -11.07 -3.64
CA ILE A 110 7.34 -9.91 -4.09
C ILE A 110 8.25 -8.71 -4.36
N ALA A 111 9.32 -8.50 -3.58
CA ALA A 111 10.30 -7.45 -3.84
C ALA A 111 10.97 -7.62 -5.21
N ALA A 112 11.38 -8.84 -5.57
CA ALA A 112 11.97 -9.14 -6.88
C ALA A 112 11.04 -8.79 -8.05
N THR A 113 9.74 -9.04 -7.90
CA THR A 113 8.73 -8.73 -8.91
C THR A 113 8.44 -7.23 -8.94
N CYS A 114 8.35 -6.59 -7.78
CA CYS A 114 8.14 -5.16 -7.63
C CYS A 114 9.29 -4.36 -8.28
N ILE A 115 10.55 -4.78 -8.12
CA ILE A 115 11.70 -4.14 -8.79
C ILE A 115 11.49 -4.09 -10.31
N LYS A 116 11.09 -5.21 -10.94
CA LYS A 116 10.87 -5.28 -12.39
C LYS A 116 9.77 -4.33 -12.85
N ALA A 117 8.67 -4.26 -12.11
CA ALA A 117 7.58 -3.34 -12.43
C ALA A 117 8.02 -1.87 -12.28
N CYS A 118 8.71 -1.54 -11.18
CA CYS A 118 9.28 -0.20 -10.98
C CYS A 118 10.28 0.17 -12.08
N GLU A 119 11.12 -0.76 -12.57
CA GLU A 119 12.09 -0.48 -13.65
C GLU A 119 11.38 -0.16 -14.97
N ILE A 120 10.31 -0.89 -15.28
CA ILE A 120 9.47 -0.64 -16.47
C ILE A 120 8.73 0.70 -16.31
N CYS A 121 8.14 0.95 -15.15
CA CYS A 121 7.39 2.17 -14.86
C CYS A 121 8.29 3.40 -14.83
N GLU A 122 9.48 3.32 -14.23
CA GLU A 122 10.46 4.40 -14.27
C GLU A 122 10.76 4.77 -15.72
N LYS A 123 11.14 3.78 -16.55
CA LYS A 123 11.49 4.03 -17.95
C LYS A 123 10.35 4.69 -18.72
N GLU A 124 9.12 4.23 -18.54
CA GLU A 124 7.95 4.79 -19.21
C GLU A 124 7.64 6.21 -18.70
N CYS A 125 7.62 6.44 -17.38
CA CYS A 125 7.40 7.78 -16.84
C CYS A 125 8.47 8.80 -17.27
N ARG A 126 9.73 8.37 -17.45
CA ARG A 126 10.82 9.23 -17.95
C ARG A 126 10.58 9.74 -19.37
N THR A 127 9.79 9.06 -20.20
CA THR A 127 9.50 9.58 -21.56
C THR A 127 8.62 10.83 -21.53
N HIS A 128 7.97 11.10 -20.39
CA HIS A 128 7.01 12.19 -20.21
C HIS A 128 7.56 13.30 -19.28
N GLU A 129 8.73 13.11 -18.66
CA GLU A 129 9.24 13.98 -17.58
C GLU A 129 9.55 15.43 -17.98
N SER A 130 9.78 15.68 -19.28
CA SER A 130 10.03 17.02 -19.82
C SER A 130 8.76 17.85 -19.95
N HIS A 131 7.60 17.19 -19.95
CA HIS A 131 6.30 17.82 -20.15
C HIS A 131 5.45 17.77 -18.89
N ASP A 132 5.71 16.81 -17.99
CA ASP A 132 4.86 16.54 -16.84
C ASP A 132 5.65 16.21 -15.57
N GLU A 133 5.47 17.04 -14.53
CA GLU A 133 6.12 16.87 -13.23
C GLU A 133 5.60 15.66 -12.44
N ILE A 134 4.34 15.25 -12.67
CA ILE A 134 3.74 14.09 -12.01
C ILE A 134 4.44 12.81 -12.48
N CYS A 135 4.66 12.67 -13.79
CA CYS A 135 5.42 11.56 -14.36
C CYS A 135 6.87 11.54 -13.84
N LYS A 136 7.53 12.70 -13.78
CA LYS A 136 8.88 12.82 -13.20
C LYS A 136 8.92 12.34 -11.74
N ASN A 137 7.99 12.79 -10.90
CA ASN A 137 7.93 12.41 -9.48
C ASN A 137 7.66 10.91 -9.29
N CYS A 138 6.84 10.32 -10.15
CA CYS A 138 6.60 8.88 -10.19
C CYS A 138 7.88 8.12 -10.56
N ALA A 139 8.59 8.55 -11.61
CA ALA A 139 9.85 7.95 -12.05
C ALA A 139 10.93 8.04 -10.96
N ASP A 140 11.09 9.19 -10.32
CA ASP A 140 12.05 9.38 -9.21
C ASP A 140 11.75 8.46 -8.02
N SER A 141 10.47 8.25 -7.72
CA SER A 141 10.05 7.35 -6.65
C SER A 141 10.21 5.88 -7.00
N CYS A 142 9.97 5.49 -8.26
CA CYS A 142 10.28 4.16 -8.75
C CYS A 142 11.77 3.86 -8.59
N ARG A 143 12.64 4.79 -9.01
CA ARG A 143 14.10 4.68 -8.87
C ARG A 143 14.53 4.48 -7.42
N GLU A 144 14.00 5.31 -6.51
CA GLU A 144 14.29 5.20 -5.07
C GLU A 144 13.82 3.85 -4.50
N CYS A 145 12.60 3.42 -4.87
CA CYS A 145 12.04 2.14 -4.46
C CYS A 145 12.92 0.97 -4.95
N ILE A 146 13.35 0.97 -6.21
CA ILE A 146 14.25 -0.05 -6.78
C ILE A 146 15.54 -0.17 -5.95
N VAL A 147 16.17 0.96 -5.62
CA VAL A 147 17.42 0.98 -4.86
C VAL A 147 17.25 0.34 -3.48
N GLU A 148 16.15 0.63 -2.78
CA GLU A 148 15.91 0.07 -1.45
C GLU A 148 15.46 -1.41 -1.53
N LEU A 149 14.59 -1.77 -2.47
CA LEU A 149 14.15 -3.16 -2.67
C LEU A 149 15.30 -4.10 -3.04
N LYS A 150 16.31 -3.61 -3.79
CA LYS A 150 17.53 -4.38 -4.12
C LYS A 150 18.36 -4.80 -2.90
N LYS A 151 18.08 -4.26 -1.71
CA LYS A 151 18.72 -4.68 -0.44
C LYS A 151 18.00 -5.85 0.23
N VAL A 152 16.78 -6.15 -0.20
CA VAL A 152 15.94 -7.24 0.32
C VAL A 152 16.11 -8.53 -0.49
N VAL A 153 16.41 -8.40 -1.79
CA VAL A 153 16.65 -9.53 -2.72
C VAL A 153 18.11 -9.98 -2.70
#